data_AF-A0A1D6MVD0-F1
#
_entry.id   AF-A0A1D6MVD0-F1
#
_cell.length_a   1.000
_cell.length_b   1.000
_cell.length_c   1.000
_cell.angle_alpha   90.00
_cell.angle_beta   90.00
_cell.angle_gamma   90.00
#
_symmetry.space_group_name_H-M   'P 1'
#
loop_
_entity.id
_entity.type
_entity.pdbx_description
1 polymer ?
#
loop_
_entity_poly.entity_id
_entity_poly.type
_entity_poly.pdbx_seq_one_letter_code
_entity_poly.pdbx_strand_id
1 'polypeptide(L)'
;MNKRKGCLLYKYEKEVDTGSPSDVQILDSPTNPKKRKLLCAPDDSEVLMEDDDGPITQADLERWFVHDWNKGTPIKVSVDECINNFLMSGLSTKDMPVTKANLIDVLCDYIMAIQDNMTLQMTWVRSFNPFKIEISVKDLQNILRINLDMTLKCFDMAVRLLANKDSRMSKGEKIKDIKHYMDMHFWRMVGFGKLPKYHEDPTTEELAKTLDCWPSMNYYITGCKYVLMPWKLNECYTLFVIDHVGQTLFYRVNTNYLVLQAMVMWGNGRRMEFVRAKILRINFLIDLLSYEDNPCRYAIPANIQQRLINISTKE
;
A
#
# COMPACT_ATOMS: atom_id res chain seq x y z
N MET A 1 26.65 43.88 12.88
CA MET A 1 25.37 43.65 12.16
C MET A 1 25.64 43.32 10.70
N ASN A 2 24.99 42.25 10.22
CA ASN A 2 24.74 41.83 8.84
C ASN A 2 25.88 41.36 7.91
N LYS A 3 26.00 40.02 7.87
CA LYS A 3 26.46 39.21 6.74
C LYS A 3 25.43 39.22 5.61
N ARG A 4 25.83 39.56 4.38
CA ARG A 4 25.27 39.03 3.11
C ARG A 4 26.40 38.97 2.07
N LYS A 5 26.93 37.77 1.83
CA LYS A 5 27.59 37.36 0.57
C LYS A 5 26.74 36.17 0.10
N GLY A 6 26.10 36.19 -1.06
CA GLY A 6 26.65 36.52 -2.37
C GLY A 6 26.79 35.19 -3.09
N CYS A 7 25.74 34.82 -3.83
CA CYS A 7 25.64 33.61 -4.65
C CYS A 7 26.78 33.58 -5.69
N LEU A 8 27.46 32.44 -5.84
CA LEU A 8 28.44 32.22 -6.90
C LEU A 8 27.97 31.07 -7.81
N LEU A 9 27.43 31.48 -8.96
CA LEU A 9 27.33 30.72 -10.19
C LEU A 9 28.75 30.49 -10.76
N TYR A 10 29.16 29.24 -10.92
CA TYR A 10 30.27 28.83 -11.80
C TYR A 10 30.08 27.35 -12.14
N LYS A 11 30.35 26.81 -13.33
CA LYS A 11 30.44 27.26 -14.73
C LYS A 11 30.52 25.92 -15.48
N TYR A 12 29.76 25.73 -16.54
CA TYR A 12 29.98 24.63 -17.48
C TYR A 12 31.13 25.03 -18.41
N GLU A 13 32.25 24.32 -18.36
CA GLU A 13 33.17 24.19 -19.48
C GLU A 13 33.49 22.70 -19.66
N LYS A 14 33.30 22.24 -20.90
CA LYS A 14 33.58 20.89 -21.38
C LYS A 14 35.07 20.63 -21.35
N GLU A 15 35.47 19.42 -20.96
CA GLU A 15 36.38 18.61 -21.76
C GLU A 15 36.15 17.12 -21.48
N VAL A 16 36.14 16.35 -22.57
CA VAL A 16 35.88 14.93 -22.63
C VAL A 16 37.14 14.23 -22.14
N ASP A 17 37.03 13.42 -21.09
CA ASP A 17 37.96 12.33 -20.87
C ASP A 17 37.20 11.06 -20.48
N THR A 18 37.33 10.06 -21.33
CA THR A 18 36.78 8.72 -21.19
C THR A 18 37.47 7.99 -20.04
N GLY A 19 36.89 8.09 -18.84
CA GLY A 19 37.32 7.39 -17.63
C GLY A 19 36.40 6.22 -17.25
N SER A 20 37.03 5.06 -17.02
CA SER A 20 36.48 3.73 -16.68
C SER A 20 35.37 3.70 -15.60
N PRO A 21 34.39 2.77 -15.65
CA PRO A 21 33.27 2.66 -14.71
C PRO A 21 33.64 2.00 -13.35
N SER A 22 34.81 2.33 -12.78
CA SER A 22 35.40 1.57 -11.67
C SER A 22 35.17 2.12 -10.25
N ASP A 23 34.54 3.29 -10.08
CA ASP A 23 34.55 3.98 -8.77
C ASP A 23 33.24 3.87 -7.96
N VAL A 24 32.60 2.70 -7.98
CA VAL A 24 31.65 2.31 -6.94
C VAL A 24 32.40 1.49 -5.91
N GLN A 25 32.80 2.11 -4.80
CA GLN A 25 33.29 1.37 -3.63
C GLN A 25 32.12 0.57 -3.04
N ILE A 26 32.09 -0.72 -3.36
CA ILE A 26 31.32 -1.73 -2.63
C ILE A 26 31.97 -1.81 -1.24
N LEU A 27 31.23 -1.39 -0.21
CA LEU A 27 31.62 -1.62 1.18
C LEU A 27 31.65 -3.13 1.42
N ASP A 28 32.84 -3.68 1.63
CA ASP A 28 33.04 -5.08 1.96
C ASP A 28 32.21 -5.48 3.18
N SER A 29 31.47 -6.58 3.03
CA SER A 29 30.66 -7.17 4.10
C SER A 29 31.58 -7.61 5.26
N PRO A 30 31.25 -7.32 6.53
CA PRO A 30 32.09 -7.76 7.65
C PRO A 30 32.12 -9.29 7.75
N THR A 31 33.30 -9.86 7.52
CA THR A 31 33.67 -11.28 7.50
C THR A 31 33.61 -11.96 8.87
N ASN A 32 32.46 -11.98 9.54
CA ASN A 32 32.31 -12.74 10.78
C ASN A 32 31.02 -13.57 10.84
N PRO A 33 31.06 -14.88 10.49
CA PRO A 33 29.88 -15.74 10.39
C PRO A 33 29.36 -16.26 11.75
N LYS A 34 29.78 -15.68 12.87
CA LYS A 34 29.39 -16.14 14.22
C LYS A 34 28.68 -15.03 15.00
N LYS A 35 27.38 -14.85 14.72
CA LYS A 35 26.28 -14.43 15.64
C LYS A 35 25.09 -13.85 14.87
N ARG A 36 24.37 -14.69 14.13
CA ARG A 36 22.93 -14.52 13.91
C ARG A 36 22.27 -15.90 14.00
N LYS A 37 22.01 -16.34 15.24
CA LYS A 37 20.98 -17.34 15.48
C LYS A 37 19.66 -16.59 15.26
N LEU A 38 19.12 -16.66 14.04
CA LEU A 38 17.71 -16.35 13.81
C LEU A 38 16.95 -17.43 14.60
N LEU A 39 16.35 -17.06 15.73
CA LEU A 39 15.46 -17.95 16.46
C LEU A 39 14.24 -18.17 15.57
N CYS A 40 14.21 -19.32 14.88
CA CYS A 40 12.98 -19.85 14.32
C CYS A 40 12.02 -20.10 15.49
N ALA A 41 10.96 -19.30 15.59
CA ALA A 41 9.79 -19.69 16.37
C ALA A 41 9.02 -20.76 15.57
N PRO A 42 8.37 -21.74 16.22
CA PRO A 42 7.62 -22.78 15.52
C PRO A 42 6.40 -22.20 14.82
N ASP A 43 6.12 -22.80 13.66
CA ASP A 43 4.90 -22.68 12.86
C ASP A 43 3.65 -23.15 13.63
N ASP A 44 2.48 -22.81 13.08
CA ASP A 44 1.12 -23.23 13.46
C ASP A 44 0.35 -22.26 14.37
N SER A 45 0.14 -21.04 13.87
CA SER A 45 -1.12 -20.35 14.15
C SER A 45 -1.61 -19.70 12.85
N GLU A 46 -2.42 -20.42 12.10
CA GLU A 46 -3.30 -19.79 11.11
C GLU A 46 -4.27 -18.91 11.91
N VAL A 47 -3.91 -17.65 12.12
CA VAL A 47 -4.74 -16.68 12.85
C VAL A 47 -5.88 -16.30 11.94
N LEU A 48 -6.95 -17.10 11.98
CA LEU A 48 -8.21 -16.77 11.32
C LEU A 48 -8.75 -15.50 11.96
N MET A 49 -8.89 -14.47 11.14
CA MET A 49 -9.54 -13.23 11.51
C MET A 49 -11.04 -13.49 11.64
N GLU A 50 -11.55 -13.60 12.86
CA GLU A 50 -12.97 -13.39 13.12
C GLU A 50 -13.24 -11.88 13.00
N ASP A 51 -13.68 -11.45 11.82
CA ASP A 51 -14.09 -10.06 11.59
C ASP A 51 -15.51 -9.86 12.14
N ASP A 52 -15.63 -9.86 13.48
CA ASP A 52 -16.87 -9.50 14.17
C ASP A 52 -17.20 -8.02 13.91
N ASP A 53 -18.48 -7.67 13.79
CA ASP A 53 -18.92 -6.30 13.54
C ASP A 53 -18.82 -5.39 14.81
N GLY A 54 -18.33 -5.94 15.94
CA GLY A 54 -18.16 -5.23 17.22
C GLY A 54 -17.03 -4.17 17.25
N PRO A 55 -16.80 -3.47 18.37
CA PRO A 55 -15.67 -2.52 18.50
C PRO A 55 -14.31 -3.24 18.48
N ILE A 56 -13.26 -2.57 17.98
CA ILE A 56 -11.89 -3.10 18.05
C ILE A 56 -11.48 -3.16 19.53
N THR A 57 -10.96 -4.30 19.94
CA THR A 57 -10.55 -4.56 21.33
C THR A 57 -9.02 -4.54 21.47
N GLN A 58 -8.52 -4.49 22.70
CA GLN A 58 -7.08 -4.64 22.98
C GLN A 58 -6.55 -6.01 22.52
N ALA A 59 -7.37 -7.06 22.60
CA ALA A 59 -7.01 -8.39 22.13
C ALA A 59 -6.84 -8.44 20.61
N ASP A 60 -7.63 -7.66 19.86
CA ASP A 60 -7.46 -7.52 18.41
C ASP A 60 -6.11 -6.89 18.08
N LEU A 61 -5.70 -5.85 18.81
CA LEU A 61 -4.38 -5.24 18.62
C LEU A 61 -3.24 -6.22 18.91
N GLU A 62 -3.32 -7.00 20.00
CA GLU A 62 -2.33 -8.01 20.33
C GLU A 62 -2.25 -9.13 19.28
N ARG A 63 -3.38 -9.47 18.64
CA ARG A 63 -3.42 -10.38 17.49
C ARG A 63 -2.87 -9.75 16.21
N TRP A 64 -2.94 -8.43 16.05
CA TRP A 64 -2.51 -7.74 14.84
C TRP A 64 -1.02 -7.47 14.77
N PHE A 65 -0.40 -7.18 15.92
CA PHE A 65 1.01 -6.80 16.02
C PHE A 65 1.87 -7.94 16.56
N VAL A 66 2.93 -8.29 15.84
CA VAL A 66 3.90 -9.29 16.31
C VAL A 66 4.81 -8.65 17.38
N HIS A 67 5.16 -9.42 18.42
CA HIS A 67 5.82 -8.99 19.68
C HIS A 67 7.10 -8.14 19.59
N ASP A 68 7.65 -7.86 18.39
CA ASP A 68 8.82 -7.00 18.15
C ASP A 68 8.48 -5.50 17.99
N TRP A 69 7.29 -5.08 18.43
CA TRP A 69 6.90 -3.66 18.43
C TRP A 69 7.81 -2.82 19.32
N ASN A 70 8.39 -1.75 18.76
CA ASN A 70 9.04 -0.69 19.55
C ASN A 70 7.98 0.02 20.41
N LYS A 71 7.92 -0.32 21.71
CA LYS A 71 6.99 0.19 22.75
C LYS A 71 6.94 1.73 22.94
N GLY A 72 7.63 2.51 22.11
CA GLY A 72 7.72 3.97 22.21
C GLY A 72 6.53 4.74 21.63
N THR A 73 5.69 4.12 20.79
CA THR A 73 4.53 4.80 20.18
C THR A 73 3.23 4.37 20.89
N PRO A 74 2.51 5.27 21.58
CA PRO A 74 1.27 4.90 22.26
C PRO A 74 0.13 4.63 21.26
N ILE A 75 -0.25 3.36 21.12
CA ILE A 75 -1.51 2.94 20.48
C ILE A 75 -2.61 3.05 21.54
N LYS A 76 -3.75 3.66 21.21
CA LYS A 76 -4.94 3.64 22.06
C LYS A 76 -6.10 3.10 21.22
N VAL A 77 -6.83 2.14 21.79
CA VAL A 77 -8.11 1.68 21.25
C VAL A 77 -9.12 2.81 21.41
N SER A 78 -9.69 3.29 20.31
CA SER A 78 -10.86 4.19 20.39
C SER A 78 -12.07 3.37 20.81
N VAL A 79 -12.61 3.69 21.99
CA VAL A 79 -13.92 3.19 22.44
C VAL A 79 -15.04 4.12 21.98
N ASP A 80 -14.70 5.25 21.35
CA ASP A 80 -15.68 6.09 20.67
C ASP A 80 -16.02 5.41 19.34
N GLU A 81 -17.30 5.06 19.25
CA GLU A 81 -18.07 4.87 18.02
C GLU A 81 -17.45 5.76 16.94
N CYS A 82 -16.70 5.15 16.00
CA CYS A 82 -15.89 5.90 15.06
C CYS A 82 -16.85 6.76 14.24
N ILE A 83 -16.97 8.03 14.64
CA ILE A 83 -17.70 9.02 13.89
C ILE A 83 -16.96 9.09 12.56
N ASN A 84 -17.63 8.55 11.54
CA ASN A 84 -17.33 8.63 10.12
C ASN A 84 -17.22 10.11 9.70
N ASN A 85 -16.14 10.79 10.10
CA ASN A 85 -15.86 12.18 9.75
C ASN A 85 -15.33 12.32 8.32
N PHE A 86 -15.44 11.28 7.49
CA PHE A 86 -15.35 11.42 6.04
C PHE A 86 -16.70 11.27 5.32
N LEU A 87 -17.81 10.88 6.00
CA LEU A 87 -19.08 10.66 5.31
C LEU A 87 -20.40 10.86 6.09
N MET A 88 -20.44 11.52 7.26
CA MET A 88 -21.74 11.72 7.93
C MET A 88 -22.02 13.16 8.32
N SER A 89 -22.75 13.89 7.45
CA SER A 89 -23.60 15.01 7.86
C SER A 89 -25.05 14.76 7.44
N GLY A 90 -25.94 14.67 8.43
CA GLY A 90 -27.37 14.96 8.26
C GLY A 90 -28.31 13.76 8.26
N LEU A 91 -28.74 13.32 9.46
CA LEU A 91 -30.02 12.63 9.62
C LEU A 91 -31.16 13.62 9.34
N SER A 92 -32.01 13.31 8.36
CA SER A 92 -33.36 13.90 8.27
C SER A 92 -34.32 12.95 7.55
N THR A 93 -35.49 12.79 8.14
CA THR A 93 -36.52 11.79 7.86
C THR A 93 -37.31 12.06 6.57
N LYS A 94 -37.48 11.04 5.72
CA LYS A 94 -38.74 10.56 5.10
C LYS A 94 -38.45 9.74 3.83
N ASP A 95 -39.23 8.67 3.68
CA ASP A 95 -39.20 7.62 2.63
C ASP A 95 -37.91 6.82 2.57
N MET A 96 -37.93 5.54 3.00
CA MET A 96 -36.74 4.68 3.16
C MET A 96 -35.88 4.67 1.87
N PRO A 97 -34.85 5.54 1.77
CA PRO A 97 -34.08 5.67 0.55
C PRO A 97 -33.06 4.53 0.57
N VAL A 98 -32.83 3.88 -0.57
CA VAL A 98 -31.71 2.92 -0.67
C VAL A 98 -30.44 3.62 -0.17
N THR A 99 -29.80 3.12 0.88
CA THR A 99 -28.61 3.76 1.44
C THR A 99 -27.38 3.46 0.57
N LYS A 100 -26.29 4.21 0.77
CA LYS A 100 -25.00 3.92 0.14
C LYS A 100 -24.48 2.54 0.52
N ALA A 101 -24.64 2.14 1.78
CA ALA A 101 -24.32 0.80 2.28
C ALA A 101 -25.09 -0.29 1.51
N ASN A 102 -26.41 -0.13 1.33
CA ASN A 102 -27.22 -1.10 0.58
C ASN A 102 -26.75 -1.25 -0.88
N LEU A 103 -26.32 -0.16 -1.53
CA LEU A 103 -25.78 -0.23 -2.89
C LEU A 103 -24.45 -1.00 -2.95
N ILE A 104 -23.60 -0.79 -1.95
CA ILE A 104 -22.33 -1.47 -1.80
C ILE A 104 -22.54 -2.96 -1.55
N ASP A 105 -23.46 -3.32 -0.65
CA ASP A 105 -23.77 -4.72 -0.33
C ASP A 105 -24.27 -5.45 -1.57
N VAL A 106 -25.23 -4.87 -2.29
CA VAL A 106 -25.75 -5.46 -3.53
C VAL A 106 -24.67 -5.59 -4.61
N LEU A 107 -23.70 -4.67 -4.67
CA LEU A 107 -22.56 -4.79 -5.58
C LEU A 107 -21.64 -5.96 -5.18
N CYS A 108 -21.34 -6.09 -3.88
CA CYS A 108 -20.51 -7.17 -3.36
C CYS A 108 -21.17 -8.53 -3.60
N ASP A 109 -22.47 -8.66 -3.30
CA ASP A 109 -23.26 -9.86 -3.54
C ASP A 109 -23.27 -10.24 -5.02
N TYR A 110 -23.44 -9.26 -5.91
CA TYR A 110 -23.39 -9.51 -7.35
C TYR A 110 -22.05 -10.09 -7.78
N ILE A 111 -20.93 -9.50 -7.34
CA ILE A 111 -19.58 -9.98 -7.71
C ILE A 111 -19.34 -11.39 -7.15
N MET A 112 -19.79 -11.64 -5.92
CA MET A 112 -19.68 -12.97 -5.29
C MET A 112 -20.56 -14.03 -5.96
N ALA A 113 -21.70 -13.64 -6.54
CA ALA A 113 -22.62 -14.54 -7.24
C ALA A 113 -22.15 -14.97 -8.64
N ILE A 114 -21.11 -14.34 -9.20
CA ILE A 114 -20.56 -14.75 -10.51
C ILE A 114 -19.92 -16.13 -10.37
N GLN A 115 -20.46 -17.10 -11.12
CA GLN A 115 -19.98 -18.49 -11.14
C GLN A 115 -19.41 -18.92 -12.50
N ASP A 116 -19.74 -18.20 -13.58
CA ASP A 116 -19.26 -18.51 -14.92
C ASP A 116 -17.73 -18.44 -14.99
N ASN A 117 -17.09 -19.56 -15.36
CA ASN A 117 -15.63 -19.69 -15.30
C ASN A 117 -14.93 -18.73 -16.27
N MET A 118 -15.53 -18.45 -17.44
CA MET A 118 -14.96 -17.50 -18.39
C MET A 118 -14.96 -16.08 -17.79
N THR A 119 -16.08 -15.67 -17.19
CA THR A 119 -16.23 -14.38 -16.52
C THR A 119 -15.28 -14.26 -15.33
N LEU A 120 -15.10 -15.33 -14.54
CA LEU A 120 -14.17 -15.34 -13.40
C LEU A 120 -12.73 -15.03 -13.81
N GLN A 121 -12.30 -15.45 -15.01
CA GLN A 121 -10.97 -15.20 -15.55
C GLN A 121 -10.85 -13.85 -16.28
N MET A 122 -11.97 -13.15 -16.53
CA MET A 122 -11.92 -11.85 -17.20
C MET A 122 -11.19 -10.82 -16.35
N THR A 123 -10.30 -10.06 -16.98
CA THR A 123 -9.61 -8.92 -16.36
C THR A 123 -10.54 -7.71 -16.36
N TRP A 124 -10.95 -7.26 -15.17
CA TRP A 124 -11.76 -6.06 -15.00
C TRP A 124 -10.94 -4.83 -14.65
N VAL A 125 -9.75 -5.03 -14.07
CA VAL A 125 -8.88 -3.96 -13.62
C VAL A 125 -7.46 -4.24 -14.09
N ARG A 126 -6.81 -3.23 -14.69
CA ARG A 126 -5.46 -3.36 -15.22
C ARG A 126 -4.62 -2.09 -15.03
N SER A 127 -3.43 -2.22 -14.46
CA SER A 127 -2.42 -1.16 -14.49
C SER A 127 -1.43 -1.36 -15.62
N PHE A 128 -0.77 -0.29 -16.08
CA PHE A 128 0.33 -0.39 -17.05
C PHE A 128 1.70 -0.08 -16.45
N ASN A 129 1.77 0.82 -15.48
CA ASN A 129 3.03 1.35 -14.96
C ASN A 129 3.16 1.21 -13.44
N PRO A 130 4.38 1.03 -12.91
CA PRO A 130 5.63 0.77 -13.63
C PRO A 130 5.64 -0.63 -14.28
N PHE A 131 4.72 -1.51 -13.86
CA PHE A 131 4.54 -2.84 -14.44
C PHE A 131 3.07 -3.15 -14.72
N LYS A 132 2.78 -4.11 -15.60
CA LYS A 132 1.40 -4.56 -15.84
C LYS A 132 0.88 -5.39 -14.67
N ILE A 133 -0.24 -5.00 -14.08
CA ILE A 133 -1.00 -5.80 -13.12
C ILE A 133 -2.38 -6.05 -13.71
N GLU A 134 -2.85 -7.29 -13.65
CA GLU A 134 -4.19 -7.69 -14.09
C GLU A 134 -4.96 -8.34 -12.95
N ILE A 135 -6.08 -7.72 -12.60
CA ILE A 135 -7.00 -8.17 -11.57
C ILE A 135 -8.23 -8.74 -12.28
N SER A 136 -8.44 -10.04 -12.07
CA SER A 136 -9.58 -10.77 -12.58
C SER A 136 -10.77 -10.67 -11.66
N VAL A 137 -11.96 -11.04 -12.13
CA VAL A 137 -13.15 -11.16 -11.27
C VAL A 137 -12.91 -12.12 -10.11
N LYS A 138 -12.16 -13.20 -10.34
CA LYS A 138 -11.79 -14.12 -9.25
C LYS A 138 -10.97 -13.46 -8.16
N ASP A 139 -10.08 -12.55 -8.53
CA ASP A 139 -9.30 -11.78 -7.56
C ASP A 139 -10.17 -10.79 -6.77
N LEU A 140 -11.16 -10.19 -7.41
CA LEU A 140 -12.16 -9.34 -6.74
C LEU A 140 -12.97 -10.15 -5.71
N GLN A 141 -13.37 -11.38 -6.05
CA GLN A 141 -14.00 -12.29 -5.09
C GLN A 141 -13.08 -12.64 -3.92
N ASN A 142 -11.78 -12.82 -4.17
CA ASN A 142 -10.81 -13.11 -3.11
C ASN A 142 -10.63 -11.91 -2.16
N ILE A 143 -10.71 -10.67 -2.65
CA ILE A 143 -10.72 -9.46 -1.81
C ILE A 143 -11.93 -9.45 -0.88
N LEU A 144 -13.11 -9.87 -1.36
CA LEU A 144 -14.35 -9.89 -0.58
C LEU A 144 -14.43 -11.02 0.46
N ARG A 145 -13.54 -12.01 0.42
CA ARG A 145 -13.54 -13.13 1.37
C ARG A 145 -12.91 -12.73 2.70
N ILE A 146 -13.72 -12.79 3.76
CA ILE A 146 -13.38 -12.28 5.10
C ILE A 146 -12.17 -12.95 5.78
N ASN A 147 -11.80 -14.16 5.36
CA ASN A 147 -10.73 -14.96 5.98
C ASN A 147 -9.45 -15.05 5.13
N LEU A 148 -9.37 -14.29 4.04
CA LEU A 148 -8.22 -14.33 3.15
C LEU A 148 -7.46 -13.01 3.16
N ASP A 149 -6.13 -13.13 3.16
CA ASP A 149 -5.25 -12.04 2.79
C ASP A 149 -5.45 -11.66 1.33
N MET A 150 -5.24 -10.38 1.05
CA MET A 150 -5.24 -9.91 -0.31
C MET A 150 -4.12 -10.62 -1.10
N THR A 151 -4.39 -11.04 -2.34
CA THR A 151 -3.33 -11.59 -3.19
C THR A 151 -2.23 -10.55 -3.41
N LEU A 152 -0.98 -10.97 -3.63
CA LEU A 152 0.14 -10.04 -3.81
C LEU A 152 -0.11 -9.02 -4.92
N LYS A 153 -0.73 -9.44 -6.03
CA LYS A 153 -1.04 -8.54 -7.14
C LYS A 153 -2.13 -7.51 -6.81
N CYS A 154 -3.14 -7.90 -6.03
CA CYS A 154 -4.15 -6.98 -5.53
C CYS A 154 -3.51 -5.99 -4.55
N PHE A 155 -2.62 -6.45 -3.67
CA PHE A 155 -1.89 -5.59 -2.74
C PHE A 155 -1.02 -4.58 -3.49
N ASP A 156 -0.25 -5.05 -4.48
CA ASP A 156 0.59 -4.18 -5.30
C ASP A 156 -0.27 -3.11 -5.98
N MET A 157 -1.43 -3.48 -6.54
CA MET A 157 -2.39 -2.54 -7.14
C MET A 157 -2.93 -1.52 -6.11
N ALA A 158 -3.19 -1.94 -4.88
CA ALA A 158 -3.64 -1.06 -3.80
C ALA A 158 -2.62 0.02 -3.46
N VAL A 159 -1.33 -0.35 -3.41
CA VAL A 159 -0.25 0.61 -3.18
C VAL A 159 -0.22 1.67 -4.30
N ARG A 160 -0.45 1.29 -5.57
CA ARG A 160 -0.48 2.24 -6.69
C ARG A 160 -1.63 3.21 -6.59
N LEU A 161 -2.82 2.70 -6.26
CA LEU A 161 -4.00 3.53 -6.06
C LEU A 161 -3.78 4.52 -4.92
N LEU A 162 -3.17 4.07 -3.82
CA LEU A 162 -2.81 4.91 -2.70
C LEU A 162 -1.82 6.02 -3.11
N ALA A 163 -0.73 5.67 -3.80
CA ALA A 163 0.25 6.64 -4.27
C ALA A 163 -0.38 7.70 -5.19
N ASN A 164 -1.24 7.28 -6.11
CA ASN A 164 -1.98 8.17 -7.00
C ASN A 164 -2.96 9.07 -6.24
N LYS A 165 -3.66 8.54 -5.22
CA LYS A 165 -4.60 9.33 -4.41
C LYS A 165 -3.89 10.40 -3.60
N ASP A 166 -2.82 10.04 -2.88
CA ASP A 166 -2.02 10.97 -2.08
C ASP A 166 -1.41 12.08 -2.95
N SER A 167 -0.99 11.75 -4.18
CA SER A 167 -0.49 12.74 -5.14
C SER A 167 -1.48 13.88 -5.38
N ARG A 168 -2.75 13.53 -5.60
CA ARG A 168 -3.80 14.46 -6.01
C ARG A 168 -4.19 15.36 -4.84
N MET A 169 -4.19 14.82 -3.63
CA MET A 169 -4.47 15.55 -2.39
C MET A 169 -3.35 16.54 -2.04
N SER A 170 -2.09 16.22 -2.36
CA SER A 170 -0.93 17.08 -2.06
C SER A 170 -0.72 18.27 -3.01
N LYS A 171 -1.53 18.44 -4.07
CA LYS A 171 -1.34 19.49 -5.11
C LYS A 171 -1.37 20.94 -4.62
N GLY A 172 -1.65 21.19 -3.34
CA GLY A 172 -1.57 22.52 -2.70
C GLY A 172 -0.67 22.61 -1.47
N GLU A 173 -0.11 21.51 -0.97
CA GLU A 173 0.73 21.49 0.24
C GLU A 173 2.23 21.56 -0.12
N LYS A 174 3.05 22.06 0.81
CA LYS A 174 4.50 22.19 0.60
C LYS A 174 5.11 20.81 0.30
N ILE A 175 5.95 20.72 -0.74
CA ILE A 175 6.76 19.57 -1.20
C ILE A 175 7.52 18.79 -0.09
N LYS A 176 7.57 19.30 1.14
CA LYS A 176 8.44 18.83 2.23
C LYS A 176 7.98 17.53 2.91
N ASP A 177 6.77 17.04 2.66
CA ASP A 177 6.23 15.84 3.32
C ASP A 177 5.84 14.71 2.33
N ILE A 178 6.43 14.70 1.12
CA ILE A 178 6.16 13.66 0.11
C ILE A 178 6.57 12.28 0.64
N LYS A 179 5.68 11.30 0.46
CA LYS A 179 5.93 9.88 0.70
C LYS A 179 6.19 9.19 -0.64
N HIS A 180 7.26 8.41 -0.72
CA HIS A 180 7.44 7.46 -1.81
C HIS A 180 6.88 6.10 -1.38
N TYR A 181 5.91 5.60 -2.14
CA TYR A 181 5.29 4.30 -1.93
C TYR A 181 6.00 3.24 -2.78
N MET A 182 6.38 2.13 -2.18
CA MET A 182 6.88 0.95 -2.91
C MET A 182 5.86 -0.17 -2.81
N ASP A 183 5.66 -0.93 -3.89
CA ASP A 183 4.92 -2.18 -3.84
C ASP A 183 5.87 -3.36 -3.48
N MET A 184 5.34 -4.58 -3.33
CA MET A 184 6.19 -5.72 -2.96
C MET A 184 7.05 -6.23 -4.14
N HIS A 185 6.95 -5.62 -5.32
CA HIS A 185 7.69 -6.06 -6.49
C HIS A 185 9.20 -5.91 -6.30
N PHE A 186 9.65 -4.81 -5.68
CA PHE A 186 11.06 -4.57 -5.38
C PHE A 186 11.72 -5.78 -4.69
N TRP A 187 11.12 -6.26 -3.60
CA TRP A 187 11.71 -7.35 -2.82
C TRP A 187 11.68 -8.70 -3.54
N ARG A 188 10.66 -8.94 -4.37
CA ARG A 188 10.60 -10.13 -5.22
C ARG A 188 11.70 -10.10 -6.27
N MET A 189 11.99 -8.91 -6.81
CA MET A 189 13.00 -8.66 -7.84
C MET A 189 14.41 -8.85 -7.30
N VAL A 190 14.74 -8.26 -6.15
CA VAL A 190 16.05 -8.45 -5.49
C VAL A 190 16.16 -9.77 -4.70
N GLY A 191 15.17 -10.65 -4.89
CA GLY A 191 15.05 -11.97 -4.27
C GLY A 191 15.38 -12.03 -2.77
N PHE A 192 15.01 -11.00 -2.04
CA PHE A 192 15.26 -10.92 -0.61
C PHE A 192 14.60 -12.10 0.11
N GLY A 193 15.36 -12.78 0.98
CA GLY A 193 14.89 -13.99 1.67
C GLY A 193 14.95 -15.29 0.86
N LYS A 194 15.34 -15.26 -0.41
CA LYS A 194 15.63 -16.47 -1.20
C LYS A 194 17.09 -16.92 -1.00
N LEU A 195 17.34 -18.21 -1.20
CA LEU A 195 18.71 -18.73 -1.25
C LEU A 195 19.40 -18.24 -2.53
N PRO A 196 20.71 -17.94 -2.49
CA PRO A 196 21.46 -17.42 -3.66
C PRO A 196 21.32 -18.25 -4.93
N LYS A 197 21.12 -19.57 -4.80
CA LYS A 197 20.94 -20.50 -5.93
C LYS A 197 19.63 -20.34 -6.72
N TYR A 198 18.66 -19.59 -6.18
CA TYR A 198 17.39 -19.27 -6.82
C TYR A 198 17.29 -17.77 -7.16
N HIS A 199 18.45 -17.11 -7.19
CA HIS A 199 18.58 -15.69 -7.45
C HIS A 199 19.18 -15.46 -8.83
N GLU A 200 18.51 -14.66 -9.63
CA GLU A 200 19.12 -13.97 -10.77
C GLU A 200 19.16 -12.50 -10.37
N ASP A 201 20.35 -11.89 -10.43
CA ASP A 201 20.50 -10.50 -10.03
C ASP A 201 19.75 -9.61 -11.04
N PRO A 202 18.84 -8.75 -10.57
CA PRO A 202 18.10 -7.87 -11.47
C PRO A 202 19.06 -6.91 -12.17
N THR A 203 18.74 -6.57 -13.41
CA THR A 203 19.50 -5.56 -14.13
C THR A 203 19.33 -4.18 -13.48
N THR A 204 20.31 -3.29 -13.67
CA THR A 204 20.22 -1.90 -13.19
C THR A 204 18.96 -1.19 -13.69
N GLU A 205 18.53 -1.49 -14.92
CA GLU A 205 17.32 -0.91 -15.52
C GLU A 205 16.03 -1.39 -14.83
N GLU A 206 15.94 -2.68 -14.52
CA GLU A 206 14.80 -3.25 -13.78
C GLU A 206 14.71 -2.68 -12.37
N LEU A 207 15.85 -2.56 -11.70
CA LEU A 207 15.91 -1.96 -10.37
C LEU A 207 15.49 -0.49 -10.41
N ALA A 208 15.99 0.29 -11.38
CA ALA A 208 15.65 1.70 -11.53
C ALA A 208 14.13 1.91 -11.68
N LYS A 209 13.44 1.06 -12.46
CA LYS A 209 11.98 1.12 -12.64
C LYS A 209 11.19 0.96 -11.33
N THR A 210 11.76 0.29 -10.33
CA THR A 210 11.12 0.16 -9.00
C THR A 210 11.33 1.39 -8.11
N LEU A 211 12.38 2.18 -8.38
CA LEU A 211 12.74 3.37 -7.60
C LEU A 211 12.21 4.67 -8.21
N ASP A 212 11.82 4.64 -9.49
CA ASP A 212 11.23 5.77 -10.19
C ASP A 212 9.94 6.24 -9.51
N CYS A 213 9.66 7.54 -9.62
CA CYS A 213 8.39 8.07 -9.14
C CYS A 213 7.21 7.46 -9.91
N TRP A 214 6.08 7.34 -9.24
CA TRP A 214 4.87 6.83 -9.87
C TRP A 214 4.47 7.68 -11.09
N PRO A 215 3.83 7.09 -12.11
CA PRO A 215 3.31 7.83 -13.25
C PRO A 215 2.44 9.00 -12.80
N SER A 216 2.50 10.11 -13.53
CA SER A 216 1.78 11.35 -13.20
C SER A 216 2.27 12.08 -11.94
N MET A 217 3.35 11.60 -11.30
CA MET A 217 4.09 12.30 -10.26
C MET A 217 5.33 12.97 -10.82
N ASN A 218 5.83 13.98 -10.10
CA ASN A 218 7.10 14.62 -10.41
C ASN A 218 7.87 14.90 -9.12
N TYR A 219 8.59 13.89 -8.64
CA TYR A 219 9.48 14.00 -7.49
C TYR A 219 10.63 13.00 -7.62
N TYR A 220 11.74 13.27 -6.93
CA TYR A 220 12.83 12.31 -6.77
C TYR A 220 12.66 11.58 -5.44
N ILE A 221 12.93 10.26 -5.42
CA ILE A 221 12.87 9.48 -4.18
C ILE A 221 13.72 10.11 -3.08
N THR A 222 14.90 10.63 -3.40
CA THR A 222 15.82 11.35 -2.49
C THR A 222 15.23 12.63 -1.90
N GLY A 223 14.25 13.23 -2.57
CA GLY A 223 13.51 14.40 -2.09
C GLY A 223 12.30 14.07 -1.21
N CYS A 224 11.95 12.78 -1.09
CA CYS A 224 10.86 12.35 -0.22
C CYS A 224 11.27 12.42 1.25
N LYS A 225 10.28 12.60 2.13
CA LYS A 225 10.50 12.51 3.57
C LYS A 225 10.53 11.05 4.04
N TYR A 226 9.61 10.26 3.49
CA TYR A 226 9.46 8.84 3.82
C TYR A 226 9.52 7.97 2.57
N VAL A 227 10.18 6.82 2.68
CA VAL A 227 10.03 5.71 1.73
C VAL A 227 9.35 4.55 2.46
N LEU A 228 8.19 4.12 1.95
CA LEU A 228 7.34 3.10 2.54
C LEU A 228 7.48 1.81 1.76
N MET A 229 8.12 0.80 2.36
CA MET A 229 8.49 -0.46 1.71
C MET A 229 7.84 -1.66 2.40
N PRO A 230 6.72 -2.18 1.87
CA PRO A 230 6.06 -3.36 2.40
C PRO A 230 6.82 -4.64 1.98
N TRP A 231 6.83 -5.63 2.86
CA TRP A 231 7.47 -6.93 2.66
C TRP A 231 6.61 -8.05 3.25
N LYS A 232 6.68 -9.25 2.67
CA LYS A 232 6.07 -10.47 3.24
C LYS A 232 7.16 -11.47 3.60
N LEU A 233 7.19 -11.93 4.85
CA LEU A 233 8.11 -12.94 5.35
C LEU A 233 7.39 -13.89 6.29
N ASN A 234 7.47 -15.20 6.03
CA ASN A 234 6.89 -16.27 6.87
C ASN A 234 5.43 -15.97 7.27
N GLU A 235 4.57 -15.72 6.27
CA GLU A 235 3.15 -15.35 6.45
C GLU A 235 2.87 -14.07 7.27
N CYS A 236 3.91 -13.36 7.72
CA CYS A 236 3.79 -12.03 8.31
C CYS A 236 4.09 -10.94 7.27
N TYR A 237 3.56 -9.76 7.51
CA TYR A 237 3.81 -8.58 6.71
C TYR A 237 4.60 -7.56 7.52
N THR A 238 5.59 -6.94 6.88
CA THR A 238 6.41 -5.90 7.49
C THR A 238 6.38 -4.65 6.63
N LEU A 239 6.06 -3.50 7.21
CA LEU A 239 6.27 -2.20 6.57
C LEU A 239 7.58 -1.61 7.08
N PHE A 240 8.58 -1.50 6.20
CA PHE A 240 9.75 -0.68 6.46
C PHE A 240 9.44 0.78 6.11
N VAL A 241 9.79 1.68 7.00
CA VAL A 241 9.72 3.12 6.80
C VAL A 241 11.12 3.67 6.89
N ILE A 242 11.63 4.18 5.78
CA ILE A 242 12.88 4.94 5.75
C ILE A 242 12.51 6.41 5.91
N ASP A 243 12.83 7.01 7.06
CA ASP A 243 12.80 8.45 7.26
C ASP A 243 14.13 9.05 6.84
N HIS A 244 14.13 9.87 5.79
CA HIS A 244 15.32 10.56 5.31
C HIS A 244 15.90 11.58 6.30
N VAL A 245 15.19 11.88 7.40
CA VAL A 245 15.65 12.74 8.48
C VAL A 245 16.42 11.97 9.57
N GLY A 246 16.46 10.63 9.55
CA GLY A 246 17.46 9.87 10.30
C GLY A 246 17.02 8.62 11.04
N GLN A 247 15.84 8.04 10.75
CA GLN A 247 15.44 6.77 11.39
C GLN A 247 14.74 5.81 10.45
N THR A 248 15.17 4.56 10.45
CA THR A 248 14.42 3.46 9.82
C THR A 248 13.57 2.78 10.88
N LEU A 249 12.25 2.73 10.65
CA LEU A 249 11.29 2.03 11.49
C LEU A 249 10.74 0.82 10.74
N PHE A 250 10.31 -0.21 11.47
CA PHE A 250 9.61 -1.35 10.87
C PHE A 250 8.37 -1.71 11.69
N TYR A 251 7.30 -2.09 10.99
CA TYR A 251 6.00 -2.46 11.55
C TYR A 251 5.70 -3.88 11.10
N ARG A 252 5.75 -4.85 12.01
CA ARG A 252 5.41 -6.25 11.71
C ARG A 252 3.98 -6.53 12.15
N VAL A 253 3.15 -6.94 11.19
CA VAL A 253 1.72 -7.21 11.34
C VAL A 253 1.34 -8.52 10.67
N ASN A 254 0.20 -9.09 11.09
CA ASN A 254 -0.22 -10.41 10.63
C ASN A 254 -1.04 -10.41 9.33
N THR A 255 -1.41 -9.23 8.78
CA THR A 255 -2.13 -9.16 7.51
C THR A 255 -1.71 -7.94 6.68
N ASN A 256 -1.82 -8.07 5.35
CA ASN A 256 -1.46 -7.01 4.43
C ASN A 256 -2.43 -5.82 4.42
N TYR A 257 -3.66 -5.98 4.90
CA TYR A 257 -4.59 -4.85 5.07
C TYR A 257 -4.08 -3.85 6.12
N LEU A 258 -3.45 -4.34 7.19
CA LEU A 258 -2.87 -3.48 8.23
C LEU A 258 -1.66 -2.70 7.70
N VAL A 259 -0.87 -3.31 6.82
CA VAL A 259 0.22 -2.60 6.12
C VAL A 259 -0.32 -1.46 5.27
N LEU A 260 -1.37 -1.69 4.47
CA LEU A 260 -1.98 -0.63 3.67
C LEU A 260 -2.51 0.52 4.55
N GLN A 261 -3.17 0.20 5.66
CA GLN A 261 -3.63 1.22 6.62
C GLN A 261 -2.47 2.01 7.22
N ALA A 262 -1.40 1.34 7.65
CA ALA A 262 -0.22 1.99 8.17
C ALA A 262 0.41 2.93 7.14
N MET A 263 0.46 2.53 5.86
CA MET A 263 0.95 3.36 4.75
C MET A 263 0.11 4.63 4.57
N VAL A 264 -1.23 4.53 4.61
CA VAL A 264 -2.15 5.68 4.53
C VAL A 264 -1.92 6.68 5.67
N MET A 265 -1.84 6.16 6.90
CA MET A 265 -1.76 6.99 8.11
C MET A 265 -0.38 7.58 8.35
N TRP A 266 0.67 6.99 7.77
CA TRP A 266 2.05 7.35 8.04
C TRP A 266 2.30 8.84 7.79
N GLY A 267 3.02 9.52 8.70
CA GLY A 267 3.45 10.90 8.47
C GLY A 267 2.35 11.98 8.57
N ASN A 268 1.09 11.61 8.85
CA ASN A 268 -0.02 12.58 8.92
C ASN A 268 -0.08 13.36 10.25
N GLY A 269 0.93 13.22 11.14
CA GLY A 269 0.98 13.86 12.46
C GLY A 269 -0.08 13.37 13.47
N ARG A 270 -0.95 12.45 13.05
CA ARG A 270 -1.99 11.82 13.86
C ARG A 270 -1.53 10.46 14.35
N ARG A 271 -2.15 10.00 15.44
CA ARG A 271 -2.00 8.61 15.89
C ARG A 271 -2.66 7.67 14.88
N MET A 272 -2.17 6.44 14.81
CA MET A 272 -2.75 5.42 13.94
C MET A 272 -4.07 4.92 14.55
N GLU A 273 -5.13 4.98 13.76
CA GLU A 273 -6.47 4.48 14.07
C GLU A 273 -6.84 3.44 13.02
N PHE A 274 -6.82 2.17 13.43
CA PHE A 274 -7.12 1.06 12.55
C PHE A 274 -8.63 0.83 12.47
N VAL A 275 -9.09 0.40 11.30
CA VAL A 275 -10.46 -0.07 11.06
C VAL A 275 -10.44 -1.54 10.68
N ARG A 276 -11.61 -2.18 10.76
CA ARG A 276 -11.82 -3.59 10.44
C ARG A 276 -11.54 -3.90 8.97
N ALA A 277 -11.07 -5.13 8.71
CA ALA A 277 -10.64 -5.57 7.39
C ALA A 277 -11.78 -5.56 6.36
N LYS A 278 -13.01 -5.93 6.75
CA LYS A 278 -14.22 -5.87 5.92
C LYS A 278 -14.45 -4.50 5.31
N ILE A 279 -14.36 -3.43 6.11
CA ILE A 279 -14.55 -2.04 5.63
C ILE A 279 -13.48 -1.70 4.59
N LEU A 280 -12.22 -2.08 4.85
CA LEU A 280 -11.11 -1.80 3.94
C LEU A 280 -11.21 -2.55 2.62
N ARG A 281 -11.58 -3.84 2.68
CA ARG A 281 -11.78 -4.69 1.50
C ARG A 281 -12.80 -4.08 0.56
N ILE A 282 -13.93 -3.64 1.12
CA ILE A 282 -15.02 -3.01 0.38
C ILE A 282 -14.55 -1.67 -0.22
N ASN A 283 -13.93 -0.80 0.57
CA ASN A 283 -13.43 0.48 0.08
C ASN A 283 -12.41 0.29 -1.04
N PHE A 284 -11.50 -0.67 -0.87
CA PHE A 284 -10.49 -1.01 -1.86
C PHE A 284 -11.12 -1.59 -3.13
N LEU A 285 -12.14 -2.44 -3.02
CA LEU A 285 -12.88 -2.95 -4.17
C LEU A 285 -13.51 -1.80 -4.98
N ILE A 286 -14.13 -0.83 -4.30
CA ILE A 286 -14.72 0.34 -4.95
C ILE A 286 -13.65 1.19 -5.63
N ASP A 287 -12.52 1.45 -4.96
CA ASP A 287 -11.39 2.21 -5.52
C ASP A 287 -10.81 1.49 -6.76
N LEU A 288 -10.68 0.16 -6.73
CA LEU A 288 -10.24 -0.66 -7.87
C LEU A 288 -11.20 -0.59 -9.05
N LEU A 289 -12.51 -0.65 -8.81
CA LEU A 289 -13.48 -0.66 -9.89
C LEU A 289 -13.73 0.75 -10.47
N SER A 290 -13.44 1.79 -9.69
CA SER A 290 -13.72 3.18 -10.02
C SER A 290 -12.51 4.01 -10.46
N TYR A 291 -11.26 3.51 -10.36
CA TYR A 291 -10.11 4.36 -10.71
C TYR A 291 -10.11 4.74 -12.19
N GLU A 292 -9.84 6.02 -12.44
CA GLU A 292 -10.06 6.68 -13.72
C GLU A 292 -9.22 6.07 -14.85
N ASP A 293 -7.98 5.72 -14.55
CA ASP A 293 -6.99 5.23 -15.53
C ASP A 293 -7.15 3.73 -15.84
N ASN A 294 -8.30 3.12 -15.52
CA ASN A 294 -8.56 1.71 -15.80
C ASN A 294 -8.84 1.47 -17.29
N PRO A 295 -7.90 0.87 -18.05
CA PRO A 295 -8.10 0.60 -19.46
C PRO A 295 -9.12 -0.53 -19.70
N CYS A 296 -9.45 -1.31 -18.67
CA CYS A 296 -10.39 -2.42 -18.75
C CYS A 296 -11.81 -2.02 -18.35
N ARG A 297 -12.10 -0.72 -18.20
CA ARG A 297 -13.43 -0.25 -17.77
C ARG A 297 -14.57 -0.77 -18.65
N TYR A 298 -14.36 -0.92 -19.95
CA TYR A 298 -15.35 -1.49 -20.88
C TYR A 298 -15.60 -2.99 -20.68
N ALA A 299 -14.68 -3.72 -20.05
CA ALA A 299 -14.86 -5.13 -19.72
C ALA A 299 -15.74 -5.34 -18.49
N ILE A 300 -15.95 -4.29 -17.68
CA ILE A 300 -16.86 -4.30 -16.54
C ILE A 300 -18.31 -4.21 -17.07
N PRO A 301 -19.21 -5.13 -16.68
CA PRO A 301 -20.62 -5.08 -17.08
C PRO A 301 -21.29 -3.73 -16.81
N ALA A 302 -22.14 -3.26 -17.73
CA ALA A 302 -22.78 -1.94 -17.65
C ALA A 302 -23.61 -1.73 -16.38
N ASN A 303 -24.28 -2.78 -15.90
CA ASN A 303 -25.03 -2.77 -14.65
C ASN A 303 -24.12 -2.51 -13.43
N ILE A 304 -22.89 -3.01 -13.44
CA ILE A 304 -21.90 -2.73 -12.38
C ILE A 304 -21.40 -1.30 -12.50
N GLN A 305 -21.05 -0.85 -13.71
CA GLN A 305 -20.60 0.52 -13.92
C GLN A 305 -21.64 1.54 -13.42
N GLN A 306 -22.92 1.29 -13.71
CA GLN A 306 -24.01 2.14 -13.22
C GLN A 306 -24.12 2.12 -11.68
N ARG A 307 -23.92 0.97 -11.04
CA ARG A 307 -23.92 0.87 -9.57
C ARG A 307 -22.78 1.67 -8.96
N LEU A 308 -21.58 1.62 -9.53
CA LEU A 308 -20.43 2.41 -9.06
C LEU A 308 -20.71 3.91 -9.16
N ILE A 309 -21.33 4.36 -10.27
CA ILE A 309 -21.78 5.75 -10.43
C ILE A 309 -22.79 6.11 -9.33
N ASN A 310 -23.79 5.27 -9.08
CA ASN A 310 -24.78 5.50 -8.03
C ASN A 310 -24.17 5.54 -6.61
N ILE A 311 -23.12 4.75 -6.35
CA ILE A 311 -22.37 4.77 -5.08
C ILE A 311 -21.60 6.09 -4.94
N SER A 312 -20.95 6.55 -6.01
CA SER A 312 -20.17 7.80 -6.00
C SER A 312 -21.01 9.08 -5.84
N THR A 313 -22.26 9.04 -6.29
CA THR A 313 -23.18 10.19 -6.29
C THR A 313 -24.08 10.27 -5.06
N LYS A 314 -24.13 9.22 -4.23
CA LYS A 314 -24.76 9.27 -2.92
C LYS A 314 -23.76 9.71 -1.86
N GLU A 315 -24.07 10.80 -1.18
CA GLU A 315 -23.40 11.23 0.05
C GLU A 315 -23.60 10.16 1.13
#